data_AF-A0A358NCR7-F1
#
_entry.id   AF-A0A358NCR7-F1
#
_cell.length_a   1.000
_cell.length_b   1.000
_cell.length_c   1.000
_cell.angle_alpha   90.00
_cell.angle_beta   90.00
_cell.angle_gamma   90.00
#
_symmetry.space_group_name_H-M   'P 1'
#
loop_
_entity.id
_entity.type
_entity.pdbx_description
1 polymer ?
#
loop_
_entity_poly.entity_id
_entity_poly.type
_entity_poly.pdbx_seq_one_letter_code
_entity_poly.pdbx_strand_id
1 'polypeptide(L)'
;QSVDDGQSWTWLAGIPTRPGDDAKNYHELHAVEAADGKIIVQIRNHNAKNHRETLQCESKDGGKTWTIPHSIGVWGLPSHLLRLKDGRLLMTYGYRRKPFGVQARLSQDSGASWSKPLRIASDGVGGDLGYPSTVELSGGRLLTVWYERMKQSPKAVLRQAEWSLEL
;
A
#
# COMPACT_ATOMS: atom_id res chain seq x y z
N GLN A 1 6.33 16.44 -9.81
CA GLN A 1 4.93 16.81 -10.06
C GLN A 1 4.75 17.03 -11.56
N SER A 2 3.59 16.64 -12.08
CA SER A 2 3.12 17.06 -13.40
C SER A 2 1.88 17.93 -13.21
N VAL A 3 1.71 18.92 -14.09
CA VAL A 3 0.52 19.79 -14.19
C VAL A 3 -0.08 19.74 -15.60
N ASP A 4 0.33 18.77 -16.40
CA ASP A 4 0.06 18.64 -17.84
C ASP A 4 -0.28 17.19 -18.23
N ASP A 5 -1.00 16.49 -17.34
CA ASP A 5 -1.42 15.10 -17.51
C ASP A 5 -0.27 14.10 -17.77
N GLY A 6 0.86 14.33 -17.11
CA GLY A 6 2.02 13.44 -17.11
C GLY A 6 2.97 13.62 -18.29
N GLN A 7 2.77 14.64 -19.14
CA GLN A 7 3.66 14.92 -20.27
C GLN A 7 5.03 15.41 -19.83
N SER A 8 5.11 16.25 -18.79
CA SER A 8 6.36 16.71 -18.21
C SER A 8 6.34 16.65 -16.69
N TRP A 9 7.54 16.56 -16.11
CA TRP A 9 7.72 16.40 -14.67
C TRP A 9 8.78 17.36 -14.14
N THR A 10 8.44 18.03 -13.04
CA THR A 10 9.37 18.83 -12.25
C THR A 10 9.62 18.16 -10.90
N TRP A 11 10.84 18.29 -10.39
CA TRP A 11 11.12 17.88 -9.02
C TRP A 11 10.37 18.79 -8.06
N LEU A 12 9.58 18.20 -7.14
CA LEU A 12 8.80 18.97 -6.16
C LEU A 12 9.50 19.00 -4.79
N ALA A 13 9.73 17.82 -4.21
CA ALA A 13 10.34 17.68 -2.89
C ALA A 13 10.91 16.27 -2.72
N GLY A 14 11.81 16.12 -1.75
CA GLY A 14 12.25 14.82 -1.26
C GLY A 14 11.49 14.41 0.00
N ILE A 15 11.17 13.12 0.13
CA ILE A 15 10.75 12.55 1.41
C ILE A 15 12.00 12.38 2.28
N PRO A 16 12.02 12.89 3.52
CA PRO A 16 13.20 12.81 4.36
C PRO A 16 13.46 11.36 4.82
N THR A 17 14.73 11.02 5.03
CA THR A 17 15.10 9.74 5.63
C THR A 17 14.91 9.79 7.15
N ARG A 18 14.15 8.84 7.70
CA ARG A 18 14.05 8.63 9.15
C ARG A 18 15.45 8.49 9.78
N PRO A 19 15.75 9.15 10.92
CA PRO A 19 17.04 9.03 11.57
C PRO A 19 17.44 7.57 11.86
N GLY A 20 18.65 7.20 11.47
CA GLY A 20 19.19 5.85 11.62
C GLY A 20 18.88 4.88 10.48
N ASP A 21 18.03 5.26 9.52
CA ASP A 21 17.77 4.48 8.32
C ASP A 21 18.69 4.90 7.16
N ASP A 22 18.87 4.00 6.19
CA ASP A 22 19.44 4.29 4.87
C ASP A 22 18.28 4.35 3.85
N ALA A 23 18.19 5.46 3.11
CA ALA A 23 17.17 5.66 2.07
C ALA A 23 17.24 4.61 0.95
N LYS A 24 18.41 3.97 0.75
CA LYS A 24 18.56 2.88 -0.22
C LYS A 24 17.71 1.66 0.12
N ASN A 25 17.25 1.53 1.36
CA ASN A 25 16.36 0.46 1.82
C ASN A 25 14.87 0.86 1.79
N TYR A 26 14.54 2.01 1.22
CA TYR A 26 13.18 2.42 0.88
C TYR A 26 12.90 2.13 -0.59
N HIS A 27 11.79 1.44 -0.84
CA HIS A 27 11.44 0.95 -2.17
C HIS A 27 9.95 1.13 -2.44
N GLU A 28 9.58 1.05 -3.73
CA GLU A 28 8.22 0.76 -4.19
C GLU A 28 7.13 1.56 -3.45
N LEU A 29 7.26 2.88 -3.48
CA LEU A 29 6.34 3.78 -2.80
C LEU A 29 4.99 3.83 -3.52
N HIS A 30 3.91 3.99 -2.76
CA HIS A 30 2.59 4.29 -3.29
C HIS A 30 1.96 5.46 -2.54
N ALA A 31 1.36 6.39 -3.28
CA ALA A 31 0.71 7.58 -2.72
C ALA A 31 -0.82 7.54 -2.91
N VAL A 32 -1.56 8.19 -2.02
CA VAL A 32 -2.99 8.50 -2.21
C VAL A 32 -3.29 9.85 -1.56
N GLU A 33 -4.14 10.65 -2.19
CA GLU A 33 -4.72 11.83 -1.56
C GLU A 33 -6.00 11.44 -0.81
N ALA A 34 -6.06 11.71 0.49
CA ALA A 34 -7.22 11.48 1.35
C ALA A 34 -8.34 12.49 1.07
N ALA A 35 -9.52 12.28 1.68
CA ALA A 35 -10.66 13.19 1.50
C ALA A 35 -10.40 14.60 2.08
N ASP A 36 -9.50 14.72 3.06
CA ASP A 36 -9.09 15.98 3.67
C ASP A 36 -7.95 16.70 2.93
N GLY A 37 -7.55 16.22 1.75
CA GLY A 37 -6.46 16.78 0.94
C GLY A 37 -5.05 16.41 1.41
N LYS A 38 -4.92 15.63 2.49
CA LYS A 38 -3.63 15.10 2.93
C LYS A 38 -3.16 14.02 1.96
N ILE A 39 -1.90 14.09 1.54
CA ILE A 39 -1.29 13.03 0.75
C ILE A 39 -0.61 12.05 1.70
N ILE A 40 -0.99 10.79 1.63
CA ILE A 40 -0.34 9.68 2.34
C ILE A 40 0.58 8.96 1.37
N VAL A 41 1.80 8.66 1.79
CA VAL A 41 2.73 7.78 1.07
C VAL A 41 3.09 6.61 1.96
N GLN A 42 2.96 5.40 1.44
CA GLN A 42 3.48 4.20 2.07
C GLN A 42 4.73 3.70 1.35
N ILE A 43 5.68 3.19 2.14
CA ILE A 43 7.04 2.88 1.73
C ILE A 43 7.34 1.42 2.09
N ARG A 44 7.81 0.64 1.12
CA ARG A 44 8.40 -0.68 1.40
C ARG A 44 9.75 -0.48 2.07
N ASN A 45 9.89 -1.00 3.30
CA ASN A 45 11.08 -0.81 4.12
C ASN A 45 11.87 -2.10 4.34
N HIS A 46 13.17 -2.05 4.05
CA HIS A 46 14.14 -3.09 4.37
C HIS A 46 15.21 -2.64 5.39
N ASN A 47 15.05 -1.48 6.03
CA ASN A 47 15.93 -1.10 7.14
C ASN A 47 15.76 -2.07 8.32
N ALA A 48 16.81 -2.20 9.14
CA ALA A 48 16.82 -3.13 10.28
C ALA A 48 15.69 -2.83 11.29
N LYS A 49 15.49 -1.54 11.61
CA LYS A 49 14.39 -1.11 12.46
C LYS A 49 13.07 -1.20 11.70
N ASN A 50 12.11 -1.94 12.24
CA ASN A 50 10.82 -2.24 11.59
C ASN A 50 11.00 -2.98 10.24
N HIS A 51 11.97 -3.90 10.17
CA HIS A 51 12.27 -4.65 8.96
C HIS A 51 11.02 -5.33 8.37
N ARG A 52 10.69 -4.93 7.12
CA ARG A 52 9.52 -5.38 6.34
C ARG A 52 8.15 -4.98 6.90
N GLU A 53 8.10 -4.05 7.85
CA GLU A 53 6.89 -3.28 8.11
C GLU A 53 6.76 -2.15 7.10
N THR A 54 5.52 -1.76 6.81
CA THR A 54 5.24 -0.57 6.00
C THR A 54 5.57 0.68 6.82
N LEU A 55 6.36 1.58 6.24
CA LEU A 55 6.48 2.94 6.75
C LEU A 55 5.49 3.86 6.03
N GLN A 56 5.09 4.93 6.68
CA GLN A 56 4.18 5.95 6.15
C GLN A 56 4.73 7.34 6.43
N CYS A 57 4.52 8.26 5.49
CA CYS A 57 4.68 9.69 5.71
C CYS A 57 3.54 10.46 5.04
N GLU A 58 3.38 11.71 5.45
CA GLU A 58 2.26 12.55 5.06
C GLU A 58 2.72 13.91 4.58
N SER A 59 1.95 14.47 3.65
CA SER A 59 2.03 15.87 3.26
C SER A 59 0.67 16.53 3.42
N LYS A 60 0.65 17.76 3.92
CA LYS A 60 -0.55 18.60 4.08
C LYS A 60 -0.57 19.81 3.14
N ASP A 61 0.43 19.95 2.28
CA ASP A 61 0.66 21.13 1.44
C ASP A 61 0.85 20.77 -0.05
N GLY A 62 0.23 19.67 -0.48
CA GLY A 62 0.27 19.21 -1.87
C GLY A 62 1.59 18.55 -2.26
N GLY A 63 2.31 17.96 -1.30
CA GLY A 63 3.57 17.24 -1.53
C GLY A 63 4.82 18.12 -1.47
N LYS A 64 4.70 19.38 -1.03
CA LYS A 64 5.82 20.34 -0.95
C LYS A 64 6.71 20.04 0.26
N THR A 65 6.12 19.62 1.36
CA THR A 65 6.82 19.12 2.55
C THR A 65 6.24 17.79 3.02
N TRP A 66 7.08 16.99 3.67
CA TRP A 66 6.75 15.65 4.13
C TRP A 66 7.15 15.47 5.59
N THR A 67 6.31 14.77 6.36
CA THR A 67 6.68 14.29 7.69
C THR A 67 7.82 13.26 7.60
N ILE A 68 8.54 13.08 8.70
CA ILE A 68 9.51 11.97 8.80
C ILE A 68 8.74 10.65 8.73
N PRO A 69 9.16 9.68 7.87
CA PRO A 69 8.51 8.38 7.82
C PRO A 69 8.43 7.70 9.20
N HIS A 70 7.28 7.13 9.52
CA HIS A 70 7.05 6.37 10.75
C HIS A 70 6.49 4.98 10.41
N SER A 71 6.70 4.00 11.29
CA SER A 71 6.02 2.71 11.13
C SER A 71 4.54 2.86 11.46
N ILE A 72 3.69 2.13 10.74
CA ILE A 72 2.26 1.96 11.07
C ILE A 72 1.99 0.62 11.79
N GLY A 73 3.04 -0.11 12.17
CA GLY A 73 2.92 -1.41 12.85
C GLY A 73 2.36 -2.53 11.97
N VAL A 74 2.34 -2.35 10.64
CA VAL A 74 1.83 -3.33 9.68
C VAL A 74 2.97 -4.03 8.98
N TRP A 75 3.11 -5.33 9.25
CA TRP A 75 4.04 -6.19 8.52
C TRP A 75 3.43 -6.69 7.20
N GLY A 76 4.13 -6.44 6.09
CA GLY A 76 3.65 -6.78 4.75
C GLY A 76 4.04 -5.73 3.73
N LEU A 77 4.27 -6.15 2.48
CA LEU A 77 4.81 -5.32 1.41
C LEU A 77 4.72 -5.98 0.01
N PRO A 78 4.75 -5.18 -1.07
CA PRO A 78 4.44 -3.75 -1.07
C PRO A 78 2.94 -3.53 -0.85
N SER A 79 2.57 -2.27 -0.60
CA SER A 79 1.18 -1.85 -0.45
C SER A 79 0.70 -1.04 -1.66
N HIS A 80 -0.62 -1.07 -1.85
CA HIS A 80 -1.36 -0.22 -2.77
C HIS A 80 -2.44 0.50 -1.98
N LEU A 81 -2.56 1.80 -2.20
CA LEU A 81 -3.52 2.67 -1.52
C LEU A 81 -4.62 3.08 -2.49
N LEU A 82 -5.86 3.05 -2.02
CA LEU A 82 -7.04 3.51 -2.77
C LEU A 82 -7.90 4.38 -1.86
N ARG A 83 -8.29 5.57 -2.33
CA ARG A 83 -9.39 6.33 -1.71
C ARG A 83 -10.70 5.78 -2.26
N LEU A 84 -11.51 5.21 -1.38
CA LEU A 84 -12.85 4.73 -1.72
C LEU A 84 -13.78 5.91 -1.99
N LYS A 85 -14.89 5.66 -2.70
CA LYS A 85 -15.90 6.67 -3.03
C LYS A 85 -16.51 7.35 -1.80
N ASP A 86 -16.54 6.65 -0.67
CA ASP A 86 -17.02 7.20 0.62
C ASP A 86 -15.94 7.98 1.41
N GLY A 87 -14.74 8.14 0.85
CA GLY A 87 -13.65 8.91 1.44
C GLY A 87 -12.72 8.10 2.35
N ARG A 88 -13.07 6.87 2.74
CA ARG A 88 -12.16 5.98 3.48
C ARG A 88 -10.94 5.63 2.62
N LEU A 89 -9.83 5.30 3.29
CA LEU A 89 -8.65 4.74 2.61
C LEU A 89 -8.61 3.22 2.76
N LEU A 90 -8.30 2.54 1.66
CA LEU A 90 -8.03 1.12 1.59
C LEU A 90 -6.55 0.89 1.31
N MET A 91 -5.90 0.08 2.14
CA MET A 91 -4.55 -0.42 1.93
C MET A 91 -4.64 -1.91 1.62
N THR A 92 -4.24 -2.34 0.42
CA THR A 92 -4.02 -3.76 0.10
C THR A 92 -2.53 -4.06 0.01
N TYR A 93 -2.06 -5.17 0.56
CA TYR A 93 -0.63 -5.48 0.63
C TYR A 93 -0.32 -6.98 0.57
N GLY A 94 0.87 -7.30 0.10
CA GLY A 94 1.39 -8.66 0.11
C GLY A 94 1.77 -9.13 1.52
N TYR A 95 1.28 -10.29 1.94
CA TYR A 95 1.59 -10.91 3.21
C TYR A 95 2.45 -12.16 3.00
N ARG A 96 3.77 -11.97 3.02
CA ARG A 96 4.78 -13.00 2.73
C ARG A 96 5.22 -13.77 3.99
N ARG A 97 4.27 -14.09 4.87
CA ARG A 97 4.41 -14.95 6.07
C ARG A 97 3.20 -15.87 6.13
N LYS A 98 3.31 -17.02 6.81
CA LYS A 98 2.14 -17.91 6.99
C LYS A 98 1.04 -17.20 7.81
N PRO A 99 -0.24 -17.29 7.42
CA PRO A 99 -0.73 -17.86 6.16
C PRO A 99 -0.45 -16.90 4.98
N PHE A 100 0.27 -17.39 3.97
CA PHE A 100 0.74 -16.57 2.84
C PHE A 100 -0.46 -16.07 2.01
N GLY A 101 -0.41 -14.82 1.54
CA GLY A 101 -1.42 -14.30 0.62
C GLY A 101 -1.48 -12.78 0.57
N VAL A 102 -2.69 -12.24 0.40
CA VAL A 102 -2.96 -10.80 0.28
C VAL A 102 -3.94 -10.37 1.37
N GLN A 103 -3.65 -9.24 2.00
CA GLN A 103 -4.47 -8.66 3.05
C GLN A 103 -4.86 -7.23 2.71
N ALA A 104 -5.92 -6.77 3.36
CA ALA A 104 -6.41 -5.41 3.30
C ALA A 104 -6.58 -4.80 4.70
N ARG A 105 -6.49 -3.48 4.80
CA ARG A 105 -6.85 -2.69 5.98
C ARG A 105 -7.55 -1.41 5.54
N LEU A 106 -8.43 -0.91 6.41
CA LEU A 106 -9.14 0.35 6.21
C LEU A 106 -8.63 1.41 7.16
N SER A 107 -8.63 2.65 6.70
CA SER A 107 -8.52 3.83 7.54
C SER A 107 -9.78 4.68 7.36
N GLN A 108 -10.36 5.10 8.48
CA GLN A 108 -11.51 6.01 8.54
C GLN A 108 -11.10 7.45 8.90
N ASP A 109 -9.81 7.67 9.13
CA ASP A 109 -9.23 8.88 9.72
C ASP A 109 -8.07 9.42 8.88
N SER A 110 -8.21 9.35 7.55
CA SER A 110 -7.23 9.87 6.59
C SER A 110 -5.81 9.39 6.86
N GLY A 111 -5.66 8.07 7.06
CA GLY A 111 -4.39 7.38 7.24
C GLY A 111 -3.77 7.48 8.64
N ALA A 112 -4.46 8.08 9.62
CA ALA A 112 -3.91 8.20 10.98
C ALA A 112 -3.89 6.86 11.73
N SER A 113 -4.87 5.98 11.47
CA SER A 113 -4.89 4.61 11.99
C SER A 113 -5.42 3.63 10.94
N TRP A 114 -5.09 2.34 11.13
CA TRP A 114 -5.45 1.26 10.22
C TRP A 114 -6.14 0.13 10.99
N SER A 115 -7.23 -0.39 10.44
CA SER A 115 -8.03 -1.48 11.01
C SER A 115 -7.21 -2.77 11.20
N LYS A 116 -7.80 -3.75 11.89
CA LYS A 116 -7.35 -5.15 11.82
C LYS A 116 -7.34 -5.64 10.36
N PRO A 117 -6.49 -6.64 10.03
CA PRO A 117 -6.37 -7.10 8.66
C PRO A 117 -7.61 -7.90 8.23
N LEU A 118 -8.10 -7.60 7.03
CA LEU A 118 -9.02 -8.42 6.26
C LEU A 118 -8.19 -9.32 5.34
N ARG A 119 -8.52 -10.61 5.24
CA ARG A 119 -7.80 -11.53 4.37
C ARG A 119 -8.52 -11.63 3.03
N ILE A 120 -7.84 -11.21 1.95
CA ILE A 120 -8.33 -11.41 0.58
C ILE A 120 -7.94 -12.82 0.10
N ALA A 121 -6.71 -13.24 0.39
CA ALA A 121 -6.22 -14.58 0.13
C ALA A 121 -5.31 -15.04 1.28
N SER A 122 -5.38 -16.33 1.62
CA SER A 122 -4.56 -16.94 2.67
C SER A 122 -4.15 -18.39 2.38
N ASP A 123 -4.31 -18.81 1.13
CA ASP A 123 -4.04 -20.15 0.60
C ASP A 123 -2.68 -20.25 -0.10
N GLY A 124 -1.85 -19.21 0.00
CA GLY A 124 -0.58 -19.15 -0.71
C GLY A 124 0.43 -20.18 -0.20
N VAL A 125 1.29 -20.63 -1.11
CA VAL A 125 2.26 -21.71 -0.83
C VAL A 125 3.67 -21.23 -0.53
N GLY A 126 3.94 -19.92 -0.67
CA GLY A 126 5.26 -19.34 -0.40
C GLY A 126 5.28 -17.82 -0.48
N GLY A 127 6.47 -17.23 -0.38
CA GLY A 127 6.66 -15.77 -0.38
C GLY A 127 6.68 -15.11 -1.76
N ASP A 128 6.68 -15.91 -2.84
CA ASP A 128 6.65 -15.41 -4.22
C ASP A 128 5.22 -15.08 -4.65
N LEU A 129 4.69 -14.01 -4.07
CA LEU A 129 3.35 -13.48 -4.27
C LEU A 129 3.26 -12.00 -3.90
N GLY A 130 2.15 -11.35 -4.22
CA GLY A 130 1.79 -10.02 -3.72
C GLY A 130 1.76 -8.99 -4.83
N TYR A 131 2.19 -7.75 -4.52
CA TYR A 131 2.00 -6.58 -5.39
C TYR A 131 0.53 -6.42 -5.81
N PRO A 132 -0.38 -6.36 -4.83
CA PRO A 132 -1.79 -6.20 -5.15
C PRO A 132 -2.05 -4.80 -5.72
N SER A 133 -3.02 -4.69 -6.62
CA SER A 133 -3.68 -3.44 -6.98
C SER A 133 -5.19 -3.65 -6.88
N THR A 134 -5.87 -2.63 -6.36
CA THR A 134 -7.31 -2.71 -6.06
C THR A 134 -8.06 -1.55 -6.69
N VAL A 135 -9.22 -1.86 -7.28
CA VAL A 135 -10.17 -0.88 -7.80
C VAL A 135 -11.53 -1.07 -7.13
N GLU A 136 -12.27 0.04 -6.99
CA GLU A 136 -13.65 0.01 -6.57
C GLU A 136 -14.58 -0.01 -7.79
N LEU A 137 -15.38 -1.07 -7.89
CA LEU A 137 -16.34 -1.31 -8.96
C LEU A 137 -17.64 -0.53 -8.75
N SER A 138 -18.54 -0.61 -9.72
CA SER A 138 -19.92 -0.16 -9.54
C SER A 138 -20.62 -0.96 -8.43
N GLY A 139 -21.38 -0.29 -7.58
CA GLY A 139 -22.09 -0.92 -6.46
C GLY A 139 -21.24 -1.16 -5.20
N GLY A 140 -20.03 -0.59 -5.11
CA GLY A 140 -19.19 -0.64 -3.90
C GLY A 140 -18.39 -1.93 -3.71
N ARG A 141 -18.46 -2.87 -4.67
CA ARG A 141 -17.60 -4.06 -4.68
C ARG A 141 -16.16 -3.68 -5.02
N LEU A 142 -15.21 -4.50 -4.57
CA LEU A 142 -13.78 -4.30 -4.77
C LEU A 142 -13.22 -5.44 -5.61
N LEU A 143 -12.36 -5.11 -6.59
CA LEU A 143 -11.57 -6.08 -7.33
C LEU A 143 -10.10 -5.88 -6.96
N THR A 144 -9.48 -6.90 -6.40
CA THR A 144 -8.03 -6.92 -6.15
C THR A 144 -7.36 -7.93 -7.07
N VAL A 145 -6.30 -7.51 -7.75
CA VAL A 145 -5.46 -8.35 -8.62
C VAL A 145 -4.05 -8.39 -8.04
N TRP A 146 -3.38 -9.55 -8.08
CA TRP A 146 -2.00 -9.74 -7.62
C TRP A 146 -1.31 -10.85 -8.40
N TYR A 147 0.02 -10.93 -8.31
CA TYR A 147 0.77 -12.06 -8.87
C TYR A 147 1.06 -13.11 -7.78
N GLU A 148 1.12 -14.40 -8.16
CA GLU A 148 1.45 -15.47 -7.23
C GLU A 148 1.98 -16.74 -7.92
N ARG A 149 3.00 -17.36 -7.32
CA ARG A 149 3.45 -18.71 -7.69
C ARG A 149 2.57 -19.77 -7.03
N MET A 150 1.79 -20.47 -7.86
CA MET A 150 0.90 -21.56 -7.43
C MET A 150 1.63 -22.90 -7.32
N LYS A 151 1.14 -23.79 -6.45
CA LYS A 151 1.73 -25.14 -6.26
C LYS A 151 1.78 -25.95 -7.56
N GLN A 152 0.74 -25.81 -8.39
CA GLN A 152 0.55 -26.57 -9.63
C GLN A 152 1.21 -25.91 -10.85
N SER A 153 1.84 -24.73 -10.69
CA SER A 153 2.42 -23.98 -11.81
C SER A 153 3.92 -23.75 -11.61
N PRO A 154 4.76 -24.00 -12.63
CA PRO A 154 6.18 -23.65 -12.56
C PRO A 154 6.43 -22.14 -12.71
N LYS A 155 5.42 -21.37 -13.13
CA LYS A 155 5.48 -19.91 -13.30
C LYS A 155 4.50 -19.22 -12.37
N ALA A 156 4.80 -17.98 -11.98
CA ALA A 156 3.81 -17.15 -11.34
C ALA A 156 2.68 -16.78 -12.31
N VAL A 157 1.48 -16.63 -11.77
CA VAL A 157 0.26 -16.25 -12.51
C VAL A 157 -0.34 -15.00 -11.89
N LEU A 158 -1.20 -14.32 -12.64
CA LEU A 158 -2.09 -13.31 -12.06
C LEU A 158 -3.30 -14.01 -11.43
N ARG A 159 -3.60 -13.64 -10.18
CA ARG A 159 -4.81 -14.00 -9.46
C ARG A 159 -5.64 -12.74 -9.24
N GLN A 160 -6.94 -12.94 -9.06
CA GLN A 160 -7.86 -11.88 -8.70
C GLN A 160 -8.90 -12.39 -7.71
N ALA A 161 -9.45 -11.47 -6.92
CA ALA A 161 -10.59 -11.70 -6.06
C ALA A 161 -11.51 -10.49 -6.14
N GLU A 162 -12.80 -10.76 -6.34
CA GLU A 162 -13.86 -9.80 -6.13
C GLU A 162 -14.42 -9.99 -4.71
N TRP A 163 -14.56 -8.90 -3.97
CA TRP A 163 -14.93 -8.91 -2.56
C TRP A 163 -15.66 -7.63 -2.16
N SER A 164 -16.13 -7.54 -0.92
CA SER A 164 -16.82 -6.37 -0.41
C SER A 164 -16.43 -6.12 1.04
N LEU A 165 -16.54 -4.86 1.46
CA LEU A 165 -16.46 -4.52 2.87
C LEU A 165 -17.79 -4.89 3.50
N GLU A 166 -17.77 -5.69 4.56
CA GLU A 166 -18.95 -5.87 5.39
C GLU A 166 -19.32 -4.49 5.98
N LEU A 167 -20.59 -4.12 5.86
CA LEU A 167 -21.14 -2.84 6.34
C LEU A 167 -21.14 -2.77 7.87
#